data_AF-A0A9N9BYG2-F1
#
_entry.id   AF-A0A9N9BYG2-F1
#
_cell.length_a   1.000
_cell.length_b   1.000
_cell.length_c   1.000
_cell.angle_alpha   90.00
_cell.angle_beta   90.00
_cell.angle_gamma   90.00
#
_symmetry.space_group_name_H-M   'P 1'
#
loop_
_entity.id
_entity.type
_entity.pdbx_description
1 polymer ?
#
loop_
_entity_poly.entity_id
_entity_poly.type
_entity_poly.pdbx_seq_one_letter_code
_entity_poly.pdbx_strand_id
1 'polypeptide(L)'
;MEPFQVTTPILKLLIHLQKYIKKSSVKSLRITDSTIEFLDRQGDQVPINLAPEINNDLVETRMPLFIEDLRRIGDPAKELCKIEGTSWNQQIDYLCIRIQLYRLDRTILLQHYYQLGERLAMYDWSEEVKREMKDRFTYRSYKNTLRITHRVYSLYYICDAHNLLTTCHLSTNILLEMNIENFNILLKEARLGSQKEIE
;
A
#
# COMPACT_ATOMS: atom_id res chain seq x y z
N MET A 1 44.98 -1.01 -0.34
CA MET A 1 43.58 -0.60 -0.18
C MET A 1 43.57 0.82 0.33
N GLU A 2 42.96 1.74 -0.42
CA GLU A 2 42.75 3.10 0.08
C GLU A 2 41.68 3.09 1.19
N PRO A 3 41.84 3.90 2.25
CA PRO A 3 40.84 3.99 3.30
C PRO A 3 39.56 4.64 2.78
N PHE A 4 38.42 3.99 3.03
CA PHE A 4 37.11 4.57 2.71
C PHE A 4 36.84 5.78 3.61
N GLN A 5 36.78 6.98 3.02
CA GLN A 5 36.48 8.20 3.76
C GLN A 5 34.98 8.39 3.90
N VAL A 6 34.50 8.34 5.14
CA VAL A 6 33.11 8.64 5.48
C VAL A 6 32.95 10.16 5.64
N THR A 7 32.12 10.77 4.80
CA THR A 7 31.82 12.20 4.92
C THR A 7 30.95 12.47 6.15
N THR A 8 31.02 13.68 6.71
CA THR A 8 30.20 14.09 7.86
C THR A 8 28.68 13.87 7.66
N PRO A 9 28.09 14.13 6.48
CA PRO A 9 26.69 13.80 6.21
C PRO A 9 26.38 12.30 6.34
N ILE A 10 27.23 11.43 5.80
CA ILE A 10 27.06 9.97 5.92
C ILE A 10 27.15 9.56 7.39
N LEU A 11 28.09 10.10 8.15
CA LEU A 11 28.23 9.82 9.57
C LEU A 11 26.95 10.20 10.36
N LYS A 12 26.39 11.38 10.10
CA LYS A 12 25.13 11.84 10.72
C LYS A 12 23.94 10.93 10.39
N LEU A 13 23.85 10.47 9.14
CA LEU A 13 22.81 9.54 8.68
C LEU A 13 22.94 8.20 9.41
N LEU A 14 24.15 7.64 9.49
CA LEU A 14 24.41 6.38 10.20
C LEU A 14 24.07 6.45 11.69
N ILE A 15 24.37 7.57 12.36
CA ILE A 15 23.99 7.79 13.76
C ILE A 15 22.46 7.82 13.93
N HIS A 16 21.74 8.46 13.01
CA HIS A 16 20.27 8.46 13.01
C HIS A 16 19.70 7.07 12.79
N LEU A 17 20.19 6.35 11.78
CA LEU A 17 19.83 4.96 11.49
C LEU A 17 20.07 4.06 12.70
N GLN A 18 21.20 4.21 13.37
CA GLN A 18 21.52 3.43 14.58
C GLN A 18 20.51 3.69 15.71
N LYS A 19 20.10 4.95 15.92
CA LYS A 19 19.05 5.30 16.91
C LYS A 19 17.70 4.69 16.54
N TYR A 20 17.37 4.68 15.26
CA TYR A 20 16.11 4.12 14.76
C TYR A 20 16.07 2.60 14.92
N ILE A 21 17.13 1.92 14.49
CA ILE A 21 17.30 0.46 14.58
C ILE A 21 17.19 -0.03 16.03
N LYS A 22 17.74 0.71 17.01
CA LYS A 22 17.65 0.36 18.44
C LYS A 22 16.22 0.19 18.96
N LYS A 23 15.22 0.77 18.30
CA LYS A 23 13.80 0.69 18.69
C LYS A 23 13.03 -0.37 17.88
N SER A 24 13.70 -1.15 17.05
CA SER A 24 13.09 -2.11 16.11
C SER A 24 13.54 -3.55 16.38
N SER A 25 12.99 -4.51 15.62
CA SER A 25 13.44 -5.91 15.59
C SER A 25 14.74 -6.12 14.81
N VAL A 26 15.25 -5.09 14.11
CA VAL A 26 16.50 -5.14 13.34
C VAL A 26 17.70 -5.22 14.28
N LYS A 27 18.57 -6.19 14.02
CA LYS A 27 19.83 -6.39 14.75
C LYS A 27 21.04 -5.86 13.98
N SER A 28 21.08 -6.03 12.67
CA SER A 28 22.19 -5.59 11.83
C SER A 28 21.71 -5.01 10.49
N LEU A 29 22.52 -4.10 9.95
CA LEU A 29 22.36 -3.49 8.64
C LEU A 29 23.59 -3.86 7.82
N ARG A 30 23.37 -4.49 6.67
CA ARG A 30 24.43 -4.82 5.71
C ARG A 30 24.25 -3.93 4.49
N ILE A 31 25.30 -3.19 4.14
CA ILE A 31 25.38 -2.37 2.94
C ILE A 31 26.51 -2.96 2.10
N THR A 32 26.18 -3.40 0.90
CA THR A 32 27.15 -3.79 -0.13
C THR A 32 27.18 -2.72 -1.22
N ASP A 33 27.98 -2.94 -2.26
CA ASP A 33 27.97 -2.12 -3.46
C ASP A 33 26.64 -2.19 -4.24
N SER A 34 25.80 -3.19 -3.96
CA SER A 34 24.62 -3.53 -4.76
C SER A 34 23.34 -3.67 -3.94
N THR A 35 23.43 -3.84 -2.61
CA THR A 35 22.28 -4.13 -1.76
C THR A 35 22.35 -3.44 -0.40
N ILE A 36 21.17 -3.15 0.15
CA ILE A 36 20.98 -2.74 1.55
C ILE A 36 20.02 -3.74 2.18
N GLU A 37 20.48 -4.44 3.22
CA GLU A 37 19.74 -5.50 3.90
C GLU A 37 19.65 -5.21 5.40
N PHE A 38 18.48 -5.42 5.98
CA PHE A 38 18.24 -5.31 7.41
C PHE A 38 17.97 -6.71 7.94
N LEU A 39 18.70 -7.15 8.97
CA LEU A 39 18.67 -8.53 9.45
C LEU A 39 18.26 -8.59 10.92
N ASP A 40 17.55 -9.63 11.32
CA ASP A 40 17.17 -9.89 12.71
C ASP A 40 18.28 -10.63 13.48
N ARG A 41 17.95 -11.17 14.66
CA ARG A 41 18.93 -11.88 15.50
C ARG A 41 19.28 -13.27 14.96
N GLN A 42 18.43 -13.84 14.12
CA GLN A 42 18.58 -15.13 13.47
C GLN A 42 19.32 -15.01 12.14
N GLY A 43 19.46 -13.78 11.63
CA GLY A 43 20.09 -13.49 10.35
C GLY A 43 19.09 -13.45 9.19
N ASP A 44 17.80 -13.51 9.49
CA ASP A 44 16.74 -13.41 8.50
C ASP A 44 16.51 -11.95 8.12
N GLN A 45 16.13 -11.71 6.86
CA GLN A 45 15.82 -10.36 6.39
C GLN A 45 14.59 -9.82 7.10
N VAL A 46 14.77 -8.71 7.81
CA VAL A 46 13.68 -7.93 8.36
C VAL A 46 13.07 -7.09 7.24
N PRO A 47 11.77 -7.27 6.96
CA PRO A 47 11.10 -6.44 5.99
C PRO A 47 11.04 -4.99 6.45
N ILE A 48 11.59 -4.10 5.64
CA ILE A 48 11.54 -2.66 5.89
C ILE A 48 10.42 -2.08 5.06
N ASN A 49 9.41 -1.58 5.74
CA ASN A 49 8.40 -0.77 5.10
C ASN A 49 8.97 0.65 4.98
N LEU A 50 9.57 0.95 3.81
CA LEU A 50 9.91 2.31 3.41
C LEU A 50 8.61 3.05 3.07
N ALA A 51 7.73 3.22 4.05
CA ALA A 51 6.71 4.23 3.97
C ALA A 51 7.44 5.57 4.12
N PRO A 52 7.39 6.50 3.15
CA PRO A 52 7.79 7.86 3.43
C PRO A 52 7.04 8.33 4.69
N GLU A 53 7.66 9.14 5.53
CA GLU A 53 6.93 9.84 6.60
C GLU A 53 5.91 10.75 5.91
N ILE A 54 4.72 10.21 5.66
CA ILE A 54 3.59 10.93 5.13
C ILE A 54 2.97 11.63 6.33
N ASN A 55 3.39 12.86 6.61
CA ASN A 55 2.66 13.69 7.56
C ASN A 55 1.37 14.20 6.89
N ASN A 56 0.35 14.52 7.71
CA ASN A 56 -0.94 14.96 7.17
C ASN A 56 -0.81 16.25 6.34
N ASP A 57 0.13 17.14 6.66
CA ASP A 57 0.41 18.35 5.89
C ASP A 57 0.83 18.01 4.44
N LEU A 58 1.62 16.94 4.24
CA LEU A 58 1.98 16.45 2.91
C LEU A 58 0.78 15.85 2.18
N VAL A 59 -0.15 15.21 2.89
CA VAL A 59 -1.39 14.69 2.30
C VAL A 59 -2.28 15.85 1.83
N GLU A 60 -2.42 16.89 2.65
CA GLU A 60 -3.25 18.06 2.34
C GLU A 60 -2.69 18.83 1.14
N THR A 61 -1.38 19.08 1.11
CA THR A 61 -0.73 19.77 -0.02
C THR A 61 -0.81 18.99 -1.33
N ARG A 62 -0.91 17.66 -1.27
CA ARG A 62 -1.03 16.78 -2.46
C ARG A 62 -2.46 16.40 -2.80
N MET A 63 -3.45 16.84 -2.03
CA MET A 63 -4.86 16.54 -2.26
C MET A 63 -5.31 16.83 -3.70
N PRO A 64 -4.92 17.94 -4.35
CA PRO A 64 -5.29 18.21 -5.74
C PRO A 64 -4.82 17.12 -6.72
N LEU A 65 -3.62 16.55 -6.51
CA LEU A 65 -3.05 15.49 -7.35
C LEU A 65 -3.81 14.17 -7.17
N PHE A 66 -4.28 13.89 -5.96
CA PHE A 66 -5.09 12.71 -5.69
C PHE A 66 -6.47 12.82 -6.33
N ILE A 67 -7.08 14.00 -6.29
CA ILE A 67 -8.36 14.26 -6.99
C ILE A 67 -8.16 14.15 -8.50
N GLU A 68 -7.05 14.65 -9.04
CA GLU A 68 -6.70 14.49 -10.45
C GLU A 68 -6.60 13.01 -10.83
N ASP A 69 -5.87 12.20 -10.06
CA ASP A 69 -5.79 10.74 -10.29
C ASP A 69 -7.17 10.09 -10.33
N LEU A 70 -8.08 10.44 -9.41
CA LEU A 70 -9.44 9.88 -9.36
C LEU A 70 -10.31 10.27 -10.54
N ARG A 71 -10.02 11.40 -11.21
CA ARG A 71 -10.74 11.89 -12.38
C ARG A 71 -10.14 11.44 -13.71
N ARG A 72 -9.01 10.72 -13.69
CA ARG A 72 -8.44 10.17 -14.92
C ARG A 72 -9.30 9.03 -15.42
N ILE A 73 -9.56 9.03 -16.72
CA ILE A 73 -10.27 7.93 -17.38
C ILE A 73 -9.27 6.79 -17.57
N GLY A 74 -9.56 5.64 -16.95
CA GLY A 74 -8.85 4.39 -17.20
C GLY A 74 -9.02 3.90 -18.64
N ASP A 75 -8.06 3.13 -19.13
CA ASP A 75 -8.16 2.47 -20.44
C ASP A 75 -8.87 1.11 -20.27
N PRO A 76 -10.13 0.95 -20.73
CA PRO A 76 -10.88 -0.29 -20.57
C PRO A 76 -10.31 -1.44 -21.41
N ALA A 77 -9.42 -1.16 -22.37
CA ALA A 77 -8.73 -2.20 -23.13
C ALA A 77 -7.62 -2.89 -22.32
N LYS A 78 -7.21 -2.32 -21.17
CA LYS A 78 -6.20 -2.92 -20.30
C LYS A 78 -6.84 -3.75 -19.21
N GLU A 79 -6.52 -5.04 -19.20
CA GLU A 79 -6.97 -5.94 -18.13
C GLU A 79 -6.27 -5.64 -16.80
N LEU A 80 -7.04 -5.71 -15.71
CA LEU A 80 -6.48 -5.80 -14.36
C LEU A 80 -5.74 -7.14 -14.17
N CYS A 81 -4.85 -7.18 -13.18
CA CYS A 81 -4.08 -8.37 -12.84
C CYS A 81 -4.98 -9.59 -12.62
N LYS A 82 -4.62 -10.75 -13.17
CA LYS A 82 -5.42 -11.97 -12.99
C LYS A 82 -5.25 -12.50 -11.57
N ILE A 83 -6.36 -12.85 -10.95
CA ILE A 83 -6.39 -13.54 -9.65
C ILE A 83 -6.37 -15.04 -9.93
N GLU A 84 -5.44 -15.75 -9.30
CA GLU A 84 -5.40 -17.21 -9.40
C GLU A 84 -6.32 -17.86 -8.36
N GLY A 85 -6.83 -19.05 -8.69
CA GLY A 85 -7.73 -19.82 -7.84
C GLY A 85 -9.17 -19.86 -8.35
N THR A 86 -9.82 -21.01 -8.17
CA THR A 86 -11.20 -21.27 -8.61
C THR A 86 -12.22 -21.08 -7.49
N SER A 87 -11.80 -21.19 -6.23
CA SER A 87 -12.65 -20.92 -5.06
C SER A 87 -12.34 -19.58 -4.43
N TRP A 88 -13.31 -19.03 -3.70
CA TRP A 88 -13.14 -17.78 -2.96
C TRP A 88 -11.95 -17.85 -1.99
N ASN A 89 -11.81 -18.96 -1.25
CA ASN A 89 -10.69 -19.16 -0.33
C ASN A 89 -9.33 -19.13 -1.03
N GLN A 90 -9.20 -19.80 -2.19
CA GLN A 90 -7.96 -19.79 -2.95
C GLN A 90 -7.61 -18.39 -3.46
N GLN A 91 -8.60 -17.63 -3.89
CA GLN A 91 -8.42 -16.26 -4.36
C GLN A 91 -8.01 -15.31 -3.23
N ILE A 92 -8.61 -15.47 -2.04
CA ILE A 92 -8.20 -14.72 -0.84
C ILE A 92 -6.77 -15.10 -0.44
N ASP A 93 -6.42 -16.38 -0.41
CA ASP A 93 -5.07 -16.84 -0.08
C ASP A 93 -4.04 -16.25 -1.05
N TYR A 94 -4.33 -16.33 -2.36
CA TYR A 94 -3.52 -15.70 -3.41
C TYR A 94 -3.31 -14.22 -3.10
N LEU A 95 -4.38 -13.45 -2.93
CA LEU A 95 -4.29 -12.00 -2.72
C LEU A 95 -3.54 -11.65 -1.43
N CYS A 96 -3.77 -12.40 -0.34
CA CYS A 96 -3.09 -12.19 0.94
C CYS A 96 -1.58 -12.42 0.81
N ILE A 97 -1.17 -13.50 0.15
CA ILE A 97 0.24 -13.81 -0.13
C ILE A 97 0.84 -12.69 -0.98
N ARG A 98 0.18 -12.30 -2.07
CA ARG A 98 0.68 -11.26 -2.98
C ARG A 98 0.86 -9.93 -2.27
N ILE A 99 -0.13 -9.47 -1.50
CA ILE A 99 -0.06 -8.21 -0.75
C ILE A 99 1.12 -8.17 0.23
N GLN A 100 1.52 -9.33 0.78
CA GLN A 100 2.66 -9.43 1.70
C GLN A 100 4.02 -9.46 0.98
N LEU A 101 4.07 -9.52 -0.36
CA LEU A 101 5.32 -9.52 -1.12
C LEU A 101 5.92 -8.10 -1.21
N TYR A 102 7.14 -7.94 -0.72
CA TYR A 102 7.86 -6.67 -0.61
C TYR A 102 8.29 -6.01 -1.93
N ARG A 103 8.07 -6.65 -3.09
CA ARG A 103 8.59 -6.22 -4.40
C ARG A 103 7.52 -5.99 -5.45
N LEU A 104 6.25 -5.88 -5.06
CA LEU A 104 5.20 -5.57 -6.01
C LEU A 104 5.29 -4.11 -6.48
N ASP A 105 5.06 -3.93 -7.78
CA ASP A 105 4.81 -2.60 -8.35
C ASP A 105 3.63 -1.94 -7.62
N ARG A 106 3.66 -0.61 -7.48
CA ARG A 106 2.65 0.14 -6.72
C ARG A 106 1.26 -0.02 -7.33
N THR A 107 1.17 -0.03 -8.66
CA THR A 107 -0.08 -0.20 -9.41
C THR A 107 -0.62 -1.61 -9.20
N ILE A 108 0.26 -2.61 -9.25
CA ILE A 108 -0.11 -4.02 -9.00
C ILE A 108 -0.59 -4.20 -7.56
N LEU A 109 0.08 -3.56 -6.59
CA LEU A 109 -0.33 -3.63 -5.19
C LEU A 109 -1.71 -3.00 -4.97
N LEU A 110 -1.97 -1.83 -5.57
CA LEU A 110 -3.29 -1.20 -5.55
C LEU A 110 -4.36 -2.12 -6.15
N GLN A 111 -4.07 -2.77 -7.28
CA GLN A 111 -4.98 -3.73 -7.91
C GLN A 111 -5.31 -4.90 -6.97
N HIS A 112 -4.31 -5.51 -6.32
CA HIS A 112 -4.58 -6.60 -5.37
C HIS A 112 -5.43 -6.13 -4.17
N TYR A 113 -5.22 -4.92 -3.67
CA TYR A 113 -6.06 -4.36 -2.61
C TYR A 113 -7.50 -4.10 -3.07
N TYR A 114 -7.68 -3.60 -4.30
CA TYR A 114 -9.00 -3.45 -4.90
C TYR A 114 -9.71 -4.80 -5.03
N GLN A 115 -9.04 -5.78 -5.62
CA GLN A 115 -9.54 -7.13 -5.84
C GLN A 115 -9.87 -7.87 -4.55
N LEU A 116 -9.04 -7.70 -3.51
CA LEU A 116 -9.36 -8.21 -2.19
C LEU A 116 -10.66 -7.57 -1.68
N GLY A 117 -10.85 -6.27 -1.88
CA GLY A 117 -12.09 -5.57 -1.54
C GLY A 117 -13.30 -6.11 -2.28
N GLU A 118 -13.18 -6.39 -3.58
CA GLU A 118 -14.26 -7.02 -4.36
C GLU A 118 -14.66 -8.38 -3.77
N ARG A 119 -13.69 -9.20 -3.35
CA ARG A 119 -13.96 -10.50 -2.74
C ARG A 119 -14.59 -10.41 -1.36
N LEU A 120 -14.24 -9.41 -0.56
CA LEU A 120 -14.91 -9.16 0.71
C LEU A 120 -16.32 -8.58 0.49
N ALA A 121 -16.52 -7.77 -0.55
CA ALA A 121 -17.81 -7.18 -0.91
C ALA A 121 -18.84 -8.22 -1.39
N MET A 122 -18.42 -9.35 -1.96
CA MET A 122 -19.31 -10.48 -2.28
C MET A 122 -20.09 -11.01 -1.08
N TYR A 123 -19.61 -10.74 0.13
CA TYR A 123 -20.22 -11.14 1.40
C TYR A 123 -20.48 -9.93 2.31
N ASP A 124 -20.71 -8.75 1.73
CA ASP A 124 -21.03 -7.50 2.42
C ASP A 124 -20.04 -7.13 3.54
N TRP A 125 -18.77 -7.52 3.39
CA TRP A 125 -17.75 -7.30 4.41
C TRP A 125 -18.16 -7.85 5.79
N SER A 126 -18.85 -8.99 5.81
CA SER A 126 -19.36 -9.61 7.04
C SER A 126 -18.23 -9.89 8.04
N GLU A 127 -18.57 -9.91 9.33
CA GLU A 127 -17.61 -10.23 10.39
C GLU A 127 -17.05 -11.65 10.29
N GLU A 128 -17.78 -12.57 9.63
CA GLU A 128 -17.32 -13.92 9.34
C GLU A 128 -16.17 -13.91 8.33
N VAL A 129 -16.35 -13.22 7.20
CA VAL A 129 -15.32 -13.12 6.16
C VAL A 129 -14.10 -12.30 6.61
N LYS A 130 -14.31 -11.27 7.43
CA LYS A 130 -13.22 -10.54 8.10
C LYS A 130 -12.43 -11.44 9.05
N ARG A 131 -13.09 -12.34 9.78
CA ARG A 131 -12.43 -13.29 10.70
C ARG A 131 -11.61 -14.31 9.92
N GLU A 132 -12.17 -14.87 8.86
CA GLU A 132 -11.44 -15.73 7.92
C GLU A 132 -10.18 -15.05 7.38
N MET A 133 -10.30 -13.80 6.94
CA MET A 133 -9.14 -13.03 6.46
C MET A 133 -8.10 -12.80 7.57
N LYS A 134 -8.54 -12.56 8.81
CA LYS A 134 -7.65 -12.29 9.94
C LYS A 134 -6.63 -13.40 10.18
N ASP A 135 -7.02 -14.66 9.96
CA ASP A 135 -6.15 -15.82 10.19
C ASP A 135 -5.02 -15.94 9.14
N ARG A 136 -5.07 -15.15 8.07
CA ARG A 136 -4.08 -15.12 6.96
C ARG A 136 -3.03 -14.02 7.11
N PHE A 137 -3.12 -13.20 8.16
CA PHE A 137 -2.20 -12.09 8.43
C PHE A 137 -1.75 -12.09 9.90
N THR A 138 -0.57 -11.50 10.17
CA THR A 138 -0.27 -11.07 11.54
C THR A 138 -1.26 -9.98 11.99
N TYR A 139 -1.59 -9.90 13.28
CA TYR A 139 -2.63 -8.98 13.77
C TYR A 139 -2.44 -7.51 13.32
N ARG A 140 -1.21 -6.99 13.37
CA ARG A 140 -0.90 -5.62 12.91
C ARG A 140 -1.02 -5.48 11.40
N SER A 141 -0.61 -6.50 10.64
CA SER A 141 -0.75 -6.52 9.18
C SER A 141 -2.23 -6.56 8.79
N TYR A 142 -3.05 -7.36 9.47
CA TYR A 142 -4.48 -7.45 9.23
C TYR A 142 -5.20 -6.10 9.28
N LYS A 143 -5.01 -5.33 10.36
CA LYS A 143 -5.70 -4.04 10.54
C LYS A 143 -5.35 -3.05 9.43
N ASN A 144 -4.08 -2.95 9.07
CA ASN A 144 -3.62 -2.06 8.01
C ASN A 144 -4.13 -2.53 6.65
N THR A 145 -4.03 -3.83 6.37
CA THR A 145 -4.53 -4.42 5.14
C THR A 145 -6.02 -4.13 4.99
N LEU A 146 -6.85 -4.46 5.98
CA LEU A 146 -8.29 -4.22 5.92
C LEU A 146 -8.63 -2.74 5.66
N ARG A 147 -7.90 -1.83 6.31
CA ARG A 147 -8.08 -0.38 6.13
C ARG A 147 -7.73 0.06 4.71
N ILE A 148 -6.61 -0.39 4.16
CA ILE A 148 -6.20 -0.08 2.79
C ILE A 148 -7.18 -0.69 1.80
N THR A 149 -7.54 -1.97 1.97
CA THR A 149 -8.51 -2.69 1.13
C THR A 149 -9.81 -1.91 1.04
N HIS A 150 -10.38 -1.52 2.19
CA HIS A 150 -11.62 -0.74 2.22
C HIS A 150 -11.48 0.59 1.49
N ARG A 151 -10.39 1.32 1.73
CA ARG A 151 -10.15 2.65 1.12
C ARG A 151 -9.95 2.58 -0.39
N VAL A 152 -9.15 1.64 -0.86
CA VAL A 152 -8.93 1.40 -2.30
C VAL A 152 -10.24 0.99 -2.94
N TYR A 153 -10.92 -0.04 -2.42
CA TYR A 153 -12.20 -0.49 -2.95
C TYR A 153 -13.24 0.63 -3.02
N SER A 154 -13.42 1.40 -1.94
CA SER A 154 -14.42 2.48 -1.89
C SER A 154 -14.19 3.56 -2.94
N LEU A 155 -12.94 3.89 -3.26
CA LEU A 155 -12.63 4.93 -4.26
C LEU A 155 -12.81 4.42 -5.68
N TYR A 156 -12.18 3.28 -6.01
CA TYR A 156 -12.13 2.79 -7.38
C TYR A 156 -13.38 2.01 -7.79
N TYR A 157 -14.19 1.56 -6.85
CA TYR A 157 -15.54 1.09 -7.16
C TYR A 157 -16.44 2.23 -7.66
N ILE A 158 -16.22 3.47 -7.20
CA ILE A 158 -17.01 4.65 -7.59
C ILE A 158 -16.48 5.25 -8.90
N CYS A 159 -15.16 5.35 -9.04
CA CYS A 159 -14.51 6.02 -10.18
C CYS A 159 -14.31 5.15 -11.43
N ASP A 160 -14.57 3.83 -11.35
CA ASP A 160 -14.09 2.76 -12.25
C ASP A 160 -12.73 2.17 -11.83
N ALA A 161 -12.66 0.83 -11.88
CA ALA A 161 -11.49 0.07 -11.49
C ALA A 161 -10.28 0.30 -12.42
N HIS A 162 -10.49 0.64 -13.69
CA HIS A 162 -9.41 0.91 -14.64
C HIS A 162 -8.63 2.18 -14.31
N ASN A 163 -9.19 3.09 -13.49
CA ASN A 163 -8.46 4.26 -12.99
C ASN A 163 -7.27 3.86 -12.11
N LEU A 164 -7.27 2.64 -11.54
CA LEU A 164 -6.12 2.06 -10.85
C LEU A 164 -4.88 2.02 -11.75
N LEU A 165 -5.06 1.82 -13.06
CA LEU A 165 -3.97 1.65 -14.03
C LEU A 165 -3.33 2.97 -14.46
N THR A 166 -4.00 4.09 -14.22
CA THR A 166 -3.56 5.45 -14.59
C THR A 166 -3.23 6.32 -13.37
N THR A 167 -3.39 5.76 -12.16
CA THR A 167 -3.07 6.42 -10.90
C THR A 167 -1.55 6.55 -10.73
N CYS A 168 -1.08 7.76 -10.43
CA CYS A 168 0.36 8.03 -10.29
C CYS A 168 0.76 8.48 -8.87
N HIS A 169 -0.12 9.19 -8.20
CA HIS A 169 0.15 9.85 -6.93
C HIS A 169 -0.49 9.12 -5.76
N LEU A 170 -1.73 8.64 -5.90
CA LEU A 170 -2.44 7.93 -4.85
C LEU A 170 -1.87 6.51 -4.68
N SER A 171 -1.21 6.24 -3.56
CA SER A 171 -0.61 4.92 -3.26
C SER A 171 -1.23 4.29 -2.01
N THR A 172 -0.98 3.00 -1.81
CA THR A 172 -1.42 2.27 -0.60
C THR A 172 -0.88 2.89 0.68
N ASN A 173 0.35 3.41 0.68
CA ASN A 173 0.94 4.10 1.83
C ASN A 173 0.22 5.43 2.12
N ILE A 174 -0.09 6.21 1.08
CA ILE A 174 -0.87 7.45 1.23
C ILE A 174 -2.25 7.13 1.76
N LEU A 175 -2.92 6.13 1.19
CA LEU A 175 -4.22 5.67 1.66
C LEU A 175 -4.17 5.03 3.05
N LEU A 176 -3.04 4.56 3.55
CA LEU A 176 -2.92 4.06 4.92
C LEU A 176 -2.84 5.22 5.92
N GLU A 177 -1.96 6.19 5.65
CA GLU A 177 -1.61 7.29 6.56
C GLU A 177 -2.63 8.43 6.54
N MET A 178 -3.37 8.61 5.43
CA MET A 178 -4.40 9.64 5.31
C MET A 178 -5.40 9.58 6.47
N ASN A 179 -5.69 10.71 7.10
CA ASN A 179 -6.75 10.79 8.12
C ASN A 179 -8.15 10.51 7.52
N ILE A 180 -9.17 10.44 8.37
CA ILE A 180 -10.52 10.08 7.89
C ILE A 180 -11.18 11.25 7.15
N GLU A 181 -10.90 12.48 7.57
CA GLU A 181 -11.43 13.71 6.98
C GLU A 181 -10.97 13.88 5.53
N ASN A 182 -9.68 13.77 5.28
CA ASN A 182 -9.06 13.86 3.95
C ASN A 182 -9.52 12.71 3.04
N PHE A 183 -9.69 11.51 3.60
CA PHE A 183 -10.25 10.39 2.85
C PHE A 183 -11.71 10.64 2.44
N ASN A 184 -12.51 11.22 3.32
CA ASN A 184 -13.90 11.57 3.02
C ASN A 184 -14.01 12.65 1.95
N ILE A 185 -13.06 13.59 1.89
CA ILE A 185 -12.96 14.56 0.78
C ILE A 185 -12.74 13.83 -0.55
N LEU A 186 -11.78 12.91 -0.62
CA LEU A 186 -11.54 12.11 -1.84
C LEU A 186 -12.78 11.31 -2.24
N LEU A 187 -13.46 10.68 -1.28
CA LEU A 187 -14.67 9.90 -1.55
C LEU A 187 -15.81 10.78 -2.11
N LYS A 188 -15.94 12.02 -1.62
CA LYS A 188 -16.91 12.99 -2.14
C LYS A 188 -16.55 13.39 -3.57
N GLU A 189 -15.28 13.68 -3.84
CA GLU A 189 -14.81 14.07 -5.17
C GLU A 189 -14.93 12.93 -6.19
N ALA A 190 -14.66 11.69 -5.78
CA ALA A 190 -14.90 10.49 -6.60
C ALA A 190 -16.36 10.40 -7.06
N ARG A 191 -17.32 10.61 -6.14
CA ARG A 191 -18.76 10.60 -6.45
C ARG A 191 -19.17 11.73 -7.40
N LEU A 192 -18.63 12.94 -7.18
CA LEU A 192 -18.91 14.09 -8.04
C LEU A 192 -18.34 13.90 -9.45
N GLY A 193 -17.20 13.23 -9.59
CA GLY A 193 -16.62 12.88 -10.88
C GLY A 193 -17.54 11.92 -11.65
N SER A 194 -17.92 10.82 -11.01
CA SER A 194 -18.80 9.79 -11.61
C SER A 194 -20.17 10.33 -12.04
N GLN A 195 -20.76 11.26 -11.28
CA GLN A 195 -22.07 11.86 -11.63
C GLN A 195 -22.01 12.75 -12.89
N LYS A 196 -20.89 13.42 -13.14
CA LYS A 196 -20.71 14.30 -14.31
C LYS A 196 -20.52 13.54 -15.62
N GLU A 197 -20.31 12.24 -15.58
CA GLU A 197 -20.18 11.39 -16.77
C GLU A 197 -21.54 10.88 -17.27
N ILE A 198 -22.61 11.05 -16.50
CA ILE A 198 -23.98 10.58 -16.81
C ILE A 198 -24.86 11.71 -17.38
N GLU A 199 -24.42 12.97 -17.32
CA GLU A 199 -25.05 14.14 -17.95
C GLU A 199 -24.47 14.43 -19.35
#